data_AF-A0A498CR38-F1
#
_entry.id   AF-A0A498CR38-F1
#
_cell.length_a   1.000
_cell.length_b   1.000
_cell.length_c   1.000
_cell.angle_alpha   90.00
_cell.angle_beta   90.00
_cell.angle_gamma   90.00
#
_symmetry.space_group_name_H-M   'P 1'
#
loop_
_entity.id
_entity.type
_entity.pdbx_description
1 polymer ?
#
loop_
_entity_poly.entity_id
_entity_poly.type
_entity_poly.pdbx_seq_one_letter_code
_entity_poly.pdbx_strand_id
1 'polypeptide(L)'
;MATIISFAILGVLCLLVPTLLYLSSSGPVSIDKFGAFFGSTTGPLLSFLALLAVVATLRNQTEAIRQDASARMAGEHLRWLDAIYSDLGELLDRNIKGNNGSDLTLRGILNSGTMPEDSLGPDTRPDLNDFTVLLGQYCEAIAIYRDNCEPLFDVKIYVDRGARLLDLLKRNTAELDGMSPIAIEFMDMHLQGEKKRAKAEAMSRPTRG
;
A
#
# COMPACT_ATOMS: atom_id res chain seq x y z
N MET A 1 -19.50 17.15 0.71
CA MET A 1 -20.11 18.40 0.19
C MET A 1 -21.64 18.36 0.16
N ALA A 2 -22.25 17.36 -0.49
CA ALA A 2 -23.72 17.27 -0.58
C ALA A 2 -24.46 17.29 0.78
N THR A 3 -23.96 16.55 1.78
CA THR A 3 -24.55 16.50 3.12
C THR A 3 -24.53 17.86 3.85
N ILE A 4 -23.45 18.63 3.70
CA ILE A 4 -23.31 19.97 4.31
C ILE A 4 -24.31 20.93 3.67
N ILE A 5 -24.47 20.87 2.35
CA ILE A 5 -25.44 21.68 1.61
C ILE A 5 -26.87 21.33 2.05
N SER A 6 -27.19 20.04 2.25
CA SER A 6 -28.50 19.61 2.74
C SER A 6 -28.82 20.15 4.13
N PHE A 7 -27.87 20.09 5.09
CA PHE A 7 -28.09 20.65 6.43
C PHE A 7 -28.21 22.18 6.42
N ALA A 8 -27.44 22.87 5.57
CA ALA A 8 -27.55 24.32 5.40
C ALA A 8 -28.94 24.72 4.86
N ILE A 9 -29.45 24.01 3.85
CA ILE A 9 -30.79 24.21 3.31
C ILE A 9 -31.84 23.93 4.39
N LEU A 10 -31.72 22.84 5.15
CA LEU A 10 -32.65 22.50 6.22
C LEU A 10 -32.68 23.56 7.32
N GLY A 11 -31.51 24.05 7.74
CA GLY A 11 -31.39 25.11 8.74
C GLY A 11 -32.02 26.43 8.29
N VAL A 12 -31.81 26.82 7.02
CA VAL A 12 -32.47 27.98 6.42
C VAL A 12 -33.99 27.79 6.37
N LEU A 13 -34.46 26.59 6.05
CA LEU A 13 -35.89 26.27 6.01
C LEU A 13 -36.52 26.35 7.42
N CYS A 14 -35.82 25.87 8.44
CA CYS A 14 -36.23 25.95 9.84
C CYS A 14 -36.27 27.38 10.38
N LEU A 15 -35.52 28.31 9.78
CA LEU A 15 -35.63 29.74 10.09
C LEU A 15 -36.77 30.38 9.28
N LEU A 16 -36.82 30.17 7.97
CA LEU A 16 -37.78 30.85 7.09
C LEU A 16 -39.23 30.43 7.30
N VAL A 17 -39.50 29.13 7.44
CA VAL A 17 -40.87 28.60 7.53
C VAL A 17 -41.62 29.12 8.76
N PRO A 18 -41.06 29.08 9.99
CA PRO A 18 -41.73 29.64 11.16
C PRO A 18 -41.93 31.16 11.05
N THR A 19 -40.98 31.88 10.45
CA THR A 19 -41.09 33.34 10.24
C THR A 19 -42.23 33.68 9.29
N LEU A 20 -42.34 32.95 8.16
CA LEU A 20 -43.39 33.14 7.17
C LEU A 20 -44.77 32.76 7.72
N LEU A 21 -44.86 31.66 8.48
CA LEU A 21 -46.11 31.26 9.13
C LEU A 21 -46.57 32.27 10.19
N TYR A 22 -45.64 32.84 10.95
CA TYR A 22 -45.93 33.88 11.93
C TYR A 22 -46.44 35.18 11.28
N LEU A 23 -45.76 35.64 10.22
CA LEU A 23 -46.14 36.82 9.44
C LEU A 23 -47.46 36.66 8.67
N SER A 24 -47.81 35.42 8.31
CA SER A 24 -49.07 35.10 7.61
C SER A 24 -50.26 34.95 8.56
N SER A 25 -50.04 34.93 9.87
CA SER A 25 -51.13 34.87 10.85
C SER A 25 -51.84 36.23 10.94
N SER A 26 -53.16 36.23 10.90
CA SER A 26 -54.01 37.43 10.76
C SER A 26 -54.11 38.30 12.03
N GLY A 27 -53.12 38.26 12.92
CA GLY A 27 -53.09 38.98 14.20
C GLY A 27 -52.07 40.11 14.22
N PRO A 28 -52.17 41.06 15.19
CA PRO A 28 -51.17 42.11 15.36
C PRO A 28 -49.81 41.50 15.74
N VAL A 29 -48.78 41.84 14.98
CA VAL A 29 -47.40 41.36 15.15
C VAL A 29 -46.82 41.91 16.45
N SER A 30 -46.68 41.06 17.48
CA SER A 30 -45.96 41.38 18.72
C SER A 30 -44.57 40.74 18.68
N ILE A 31 -43.53 41.54 18.90
CA ILE A 31 -42.13 41.09 18.88
C ILE A 31 -41.86 40.09 20.03
N ASP A 32 -42.54 40.28 21.16
CA ASP A 32 -42.38 39.46 22.36
C ASP A 32 -42.92 38.03 22.14
N LYS A 33 -44.08 37.93 21.45
CA LYS A 33 -44.68 36.64 21.06
C LYS A 33 -43.89 35.94 19.96
N PHE A 34 -43.30 36.72 19.04
CA PHE A 34 -42.38 36.20 18.02
C PHE A 34 -41.14 35.58 18.67
N GLY A 35 -40.50 36.30 19.59
CA GLY A 35 -39.32 35.83 20.32
C GLY A 35 -39.62 34.56 21.14
N ALA A 36 -40.77 34.50 21.82
CA ALA A 36 -41.19 33.32 22.56
C ALA A 36 -41.45 32.09 21.66
N PHE A 37 -42.07 32.28 20.49
CA PHE A 37 -42.32 31.22 19.52
C PHE A 37 -41.02 30.71 18.87
N PHE A 38 -40.13 31.62 18.47
CA PHE A 38 -38.82 31.27 17.92
C PHE A 38 -37.93 30.58 18.95
N GLY A 39 -37.90 31.10 20.18
CA GLY A 39 -37.11 30.54 21.26
C GLY A 39 -37.58 29.16 21.71
N SER A 40 -38.89 28.90 21.72
CA SER A 40 -39.45 27.62 22.18
C SER A 40 -39.47 26.52 21.11
N THR A 41 -39.70 26.88 19.84
CA THR A 41 -39.91 25.90 18.77
C THR A 41 -38.72 25.80 17.83
N THR A 42 -38.24 26.95 17.32
CA THR A 42 -37.15 26.98 16.35
C THR A 42 -35.81 26.71 17.01
N GLY A 43 -35.57 27.24 18.22
CA GLY A 43 -34.32 27.06 18.96
C GLY A 43 -33.94 25.59 19.19
N PRO A 44 -34.81 24.76 19.81
CA PRO A 44 -34.51 23.34 20.03
C PRO A 44 -34.34 22.55 18.74
N LEU A 45 -35.13 22.86 17.71
CA LEU A 45 -35.08 22.16 16.43
C LEU A 45 -33.79 22.48 15.66
N LEU A 46 -33.35 23.75 15.70
CA LEU A 46 -32.07 24.16 15.13
C LEU A 46 -30.89 23.55 15.89
N SER A 47 -30.99 23.46 17.22
CA SER A 47 -30.00 22.79 18.07
C SER A 47 -29.88 21.29 17.75
N PHE A 48 -31.02 20.61 17.56
CA PHE A 48 -31.05 19.21 17.15
C PHE A 48 -30.43 19.00 15.77
N LEU A 49 -30.76 19.86 14.80
CA LEU A 49 -30.16 19.81 13.47
C LEU A 49 -28.66 20.11 13.49
N ALA A 50 -28.22 21.05 14.33
CA ALA A 50 -26.80 21.32 14.53
C ALA A 50 -26.07 20.08 15.07
N LEU A 51 -26.66 19.38 16.05
CA LEU A 51 -26.08 18.15 16.58
C LEU A 51 -25.98 17.05 15.52
N LEU A 52 -27.02 16.86 14.70
CA LEU A 52 -26.98 15.91 13.58
C LEU A 52 -25.92 16.30 12.53
N ALA A 53 -25.78 17.59 12.23
CA ALA A 53 -24.76 18.08 11.31
C ALA A 53 -23.35 17.83 11.86
N VAL A 54 -23.13 18.02 13.17
CA VAL A 54 -21.87 17.70 13.85
C VAL A 54 -21.58 16.20 13.75
N VAL A 55 -22.55 15.33 14.07
CA VAL A 55 -22.37 13.87 13.97
C VAL A 55 -22.05 13.43 12.55
N ALA A 56 -22.75 13.98 11.54
CA ALA A 56 -22.47 13.69 10.14
C ALA A 56 -21.08 14.17 9.72
N THR A 57 -20.64 15.33 10.22
CA THR A 57 -19.30 15.86 9.97
C THR A 57 -18.23 14.98 10.58
N LEU A 58 -18.41 14.56 11.85
CA LEU A 58 -17.50 13.64 12.52
C LEU A 58 -17.37 12.32 11.77
N ARG A 59 -18.48 11.74 11.31
CA ARG A 59 -18.45 10.51 10.48
C ARG A 59 -17.65 10.68 9.20
N ASN A 60 -17.88 11.77 8.47
CA ASN A 60 -17.14 12.05 7.24
C ASN A 60 -15.65 12.29 7.52
N GLN A 61 -15.31 12.98 8.62
CA GLN A 61 -13.93 13.17 9.03
C GLN A 61 -13.26 11.85 9.41
N THR A 62 -13.95 10.98 10.15
CA THR A 62 -13.42 9.65 10.49
C THR A 62 -13.10 8.83 9.24
N GLU A 63 -14.00 8.84 8.26
CA GLU A 63 -13.77 8.12 7.01
C GLU A 63 -12.61 8.72 6.21
N ALA A 64 -12.53 10.05 6.12
CA ALA A 64 -11.41 10.73 5.47
C ALA A 64 -10.06 10.42 6.16
N ILE A 65 -10.03 10.40 7.49
CA ILE A 65 -8.84 10.03 8.27
C ILE A 65 -8.46 8.58 8.01
N ARG A 66 -9.44 7.67 7.95
CA ARG A 66 -9.20 6.26 7.65
C ARG A 66 -8.57 6.07 6.27
N GLN A 67 -9.08 6.78 5.26
CA GLN A 67 -8.53 6.75 3.91
C GLN A 67 -7.12 7.32 3.84
N ASP A 68 -6.86 8.46 4.51
CA ASP A 68 -5.51 9.04 4.58
C ASP A 68 -4.53 8.10 5.31
N ALA A 69 -4.97 7.46 6.40
CA ALA A 69 -4.16 6.48 7.12
C ALA A 69 -3.82 5.26 6.26
N SER A 70 -4.80 4.72 5.51
CA SER A 70 -4.61 3.63 4.55
C SER A 70 -3.60 4.02 3.45
N ALA A 71 -3.75 5.21 2.87
CA ALA A 71 -2.85 5.71 1.83
C ALA A 71 -1.41 5.94 2.36
N ARG A 72 -1.26 6.47 3.58
CA ARG A 72 0.06 6.64 4.22
C ARG A 72 0.74 5.30 4.47
N MET A 73 0.01 4.32 5.02
CA MET A 73 0.55 2.98 5.24
C MET A 73 1.01 2.34 3.93
N ALA A 74 0.17 2.39 2.89
CA ALA A 74 0.56 1.90 1.58
C ALA A 74 1.83 2.61 1.05
N GLY A 75 1.90 3.94 1.17
CA GLY A 75 3.08 4.72 0.77
C GLY A 75 4.35 4.33 1.53
N GLU A 76 4.27 4.09 2.83
CA GLU A 76 5.40 3.62 3.64
C GLU A 76 5.89 2.24 3.20
N HIS A 77 4.98 1.30 2.94
CA HIS A 77 5.35 -0.01 2.42
C HIS A 77 5.98 0.06 1.02
N LEU A 78 5.45 0.89 0.12
CA LEU A 78 6.02 1.08 -1.21
C LEU A 78 7.44 1.67 -1.12
N ARG A 79 7.65 2.64 -0.23
CA ARG A 79 8.99 3.20 0.02
C ARG A 79 9.95 2.14 0.56
N TRP A 80 9.49 1.25 1.42
CA TRP A 80 10.30 0.14 1.91
C TRP A 80 10.65 -0.86 0.81
N LEU A 81 9.69 -1.18 -0.07
CA LEU A 81 9.94 -2.02 -1.25
C LEU A 81 10.95 -1.38 -2.21
N ASP A 82 10.86 -0.07 -2.47
CA ASP A 82 11.83 0.63 -3.31
C ASP A 82 13.22 0.67 -2.66
N ALA A 83 13.32 0.81 -1.34
CA ALA A 83 14.59 0.74 -0.62
C ALA A 83 15.25 -0.63 -0.78
N ILE A 84 14.52 -1.72 -0.49
CA ILE A 84 15.04 -3.09 -0.67
C ILE A 84 15.43 -3.34 -2.13
N TYR A 85 14.62 -2.86 -3.08
CA TYR A 85 14.94 -3.00 -4.51
C TYR A 85 16.21 -2.22 -4.91
N SER A 86 16.44 -1.05 -4.33
CA SER A 86 17.67 -0.28 -4.50
C SER A 86 18.88 -1.05 -3.96
N ASP A 87 18.77 -1.57 -2.73
CA ASP A 87 19.82 -2.36 -2.08
C ASP A 87 20.14 -3.64 -2.90
N LEU A 88 19.13 -4.30 -3.46
CA LEU A 88 19.31 -5.42 -4.41
C LEU A 88 20.07 -4.99 -5.67
N GLY A 89 19.77 -3.80 -6.20
CA GLY A 89 20.51 -3.21 -7.32
C GLY A 89 21.97 -2.94 -6.99
N GLU A 90 22.25 -2.38 -5.81
CA GLU A 90 23.60 -2.11 -5.34
C GLU A 90 24.40 -3.40 -5.14
N LEU A 91 23.80 -4.44 -4.56
CA LEU A 91 24.42 -5.77 -4.46
C LEU A 91 24.72 -6.38 -5.84
N LEU A 92 23.79 -6.24 -6.79
CA LEU A 92 23.98 -6.71 -8.16
C LEU A 92 25.13 -5.98 -8.88
N ASP A 93 25.29 -4.69 -8.62
CA ASP A 93 26.28 -3.85 -9.30
C ASP A 93 27.61 -3.76 -8.53
N ARG A 94 27.72 -4.41 -7.36
CA ARG A 94 28.97 -4.56 -6.60
C ARG A 94 30.01 -5.33 -7.41
N ASN A 95 31.23 -4.81 -7.42
CA ASN A 95 32.38 -5.48 -8.02
C ASN A 95 32.86 -6.63 -7.13
N ILE A 96 32.97 -7.80 -7.73
CA ILE A 96 33.52 -9.03 -7.16
C ILE A 96 34.85 -9.29 -7.84
N LYS A 97 35.90 -9.47 -7.02
CA LYS A 97 37.23 -9.84 -7.51
C LYS A 97 37.26 -11.32 -7.82
N GLY A 98 37.44 -11.67 -9.09
CA GLY A 98 37.67 -13.05 -9.50
C GLY A 98 39.08 -13.53 -9.13
N ASN A 99 39.27 -14.86 -9.06
CA ASN A 99 40.58 -15.46 -8.77
C ASN A 99 41.66 -15.06 -9.79
N ASN A 100 41.23 -14.70 -11.01
CA ASN A 100 42.10 -14.30 -12.11
C ASN A 100 42.47 -12.80 -12.09
N GLY A 101 42.05 -12.05 -11.05
CA GLY A 101 42.22 -10.60 -10.97
C GLY A 101 41.26 -9.81 -11.86
N SER A 102 40.26 -10.46 -12.46
CA SER A 102 39.17 -9.80 -13.19
C SER A 102 38.15 -9.21 -12.24
N ASP A 103 37.76 -7.96 -12.45
CA ASP A 103 36.61 -7.34 -11.79
C ASP A 103 35.34 -7.68 -12.58
N LEU A 104 34.42 -8.41 -11.95
CA LEU A 104 33.11 -8.76 -12.50
C LEU A 104 32.03 -8.28 -11.52
N THR A 105 30.88 -7.83 -12.03
CA THR A 105 29.73 -7.54 -11.16
C THR A 105 28.93 -8.81 -10.88
N LEU A 106 28.26 -8.89 -9.72
CA LEU A 106 27.35 -9.99 -9.42
C LEU A 106 26.29 -10.16 -10.51
N ARG A 107 25.77 -9.05 -11.04
CA ARG A 107 24.87 -9.02 -12.20
C ARG A 107 25.47 -9.67 -13.43
N GLY A 108 26.73 -9.36 -13.75
CA GLY A 108 27.45 -9.94 -14.87
C GLY A 108 27.59 -11.46 -14.74
N ILE A 109 27.90 -11.92 -13.52
CA ILE A 109 28.04 -13.35 -13.19
C ILE A 109 26.68 -14.07 -13.28
N LEU A 110 25.61 -13.48 -12.74
CA LEU A 110 24.27 -14.07 -12.80
C LEU A 110 23.72 -14.13 -14.22
N ASN A 111 24.05 -13.15 -15.06
CA ASN A 111 23.60 -13.08 -16.46
C ASN A 111 24.34 -14.05 -17.38
N SER A 112 25.59 -14.43 -17.08
CA SER A 112 26.34 -15.37 -17.92
C SER A 112 25.77 -16.79 -17.88
N GLY A 113 24.96 -17.12 -16.86
CA GLY A 113 24.26 -18.42 -16.73
C GLY A 113 25.18 -19.61 -16.44
N THR A 114 26.49 -19.43 -16.56
CA THR A 114 27.56 -20.33 -16.14
C THR A 114 28.53 -19.52 -15.31
N MET A 115 28.76 -19.90 -14.05
CA MET A 115 29.90 -19.40 -13.28
C MET A 115 31.14 -20.13 -13.77
N PRO A 116 32.11 -19.48 -14.43
CA PRO A 116 33.35 -20.15 -14.77
C PRO A 116 34.08 -20.46 -13.46
N GLU A 117 34.42 -21.72 -13.19
CA GLU A 117 35.06 -22.17 -11.94
C GLU A 117 36.31 -21.34 -11.60
N ASP A 118 37.06 -20.92 -12.61
CA ASP A 118 38.27 -20.09 -12.47
C ASP A 118 37.97 -18.62 -12.12
N SER A 119 36.72 -18.16 -12.22
CA SER A 119 36.30 -16.77 -11.99
C SER A 119 35.70 -16.54 -10.60
N LEU A 120 35.43 -17.61 -9.86
CA LEU A 120 34.76 -17.59 -8.56
C LEU A 120 35.72 -17.16 -7.45
N GLY A 121 35.80 -15.85 -7.21
CA GLY A 121 36.47 -15.30 -6.04
C GLY A 121 35.82 -15.78 -4.73
N PRO A 122 36.55 -15.77 -3.60
CA PRO A 122 36.05 -16.20 -2.29
C PRO A 122 34.79 -15.44 -1.83
N ASP A 123 34.60 -14.22 -2.32
CA ASP A 123 33.50 -13.33 -1.93
C ASP A 123 32.20 -13.58 -2.71
N THR A 124 32.25 -14.34 -3.81
CA THR A 124 31.10 -14.54 -4.71
C THR A 124 29.95 -15.30 -4.05
N ARG A 125 30.26 -16.34 -3.26
CA ARG A 125 29.25 -17.14 -2.55
C ARG A 125 28.56 -16.35 -1.43
N PRO A 126 29.29 -15.64 -0.56
CA PRO A 126 28.69 -14.69 0.39
C PRO A 126 27.76 -13.67 -0.27
N ASP A 127 28.22 -12.97 -1.32
CA ASP A 127 27.40 -11.95 -1.99
C ASP A 127 26.14 -12.55 -2.65
N LEU A 128 26.23 -13.76 -3.21
CA LEU A 128 25.08 -14.47 -3.76
C LEU A 128 24.07 -14.89 -2.68
N ASN A 129 24.55 -15.30 -1.51
CA ASN A 129 23.70 -15.63 -0.36
C ASN A 129 23.00 -14.38 0.18
N ASP A 130 23.73 -13.27 0.33
CA ASP A 130 23.17 -11.99 0.77
C ASP A 130 22.10 -11.50 -0.21
N PHE A 131 22.36 -11.62 -1.52
CA PHE A 131 21.37 -11.33 -2.56
C PHE A 131 20.12 -12.22 -2.43
N THR A 132 20.30 -13.52 -2.19
CA THR A 132 19.20 -14.49 -2.00
C THR A 132 18.34 -14.12 -0.79
N VAL A 133 18.96 -13.80 0.34
CA VAL A 133 18.28 -13.40 1.57
C VAL A 133 17.48 -12.11 1.34
N LEU A 134 18.11 -11.09 0.73
CA LEU A 134 17.47 -9.80 0.49
C LEU A 134 16.32 -9.91 -0.52
N LEU A 135 16.45 -10.76 -1.53
CA LEU A 135 15.36 -11.05 -2.46
C LEU A 135 14.20 -11.77 -1.77
N GLY A 136 14.50 -12.66 -0.82
CA GLY A 136 13.53 -13.27 0.08
C GLY A 136 12.71 -12.23 0.84
N GLN A 137 13.40 -11.29 1.51
CA GLN A 137 12.78 -10.18 2.24
C GLN A 137 11.93 -9.29 1.33
N TYR A 138 12.39 -9.02 0.10
CA TYR A 138 11.62 -8.27 -0.89
C TYR A 138 10.31 -8.97 -1.26
N CYS A 139 10.36 -10.29 -1.53
CA CYS A 139 9.18 -11.07 -1.88
C CYS A 139 8.20 -11.15 -0.70
N GLU A 140 8.71 -11.37 0.52
CA GLU A 140 7.90 -11.34 1.74
C GLU A 140 7.25 -9.98 1.97
N ALA A 141 7.98 -8.88 1.77
CA ALA A 141 7.44 -7.53 1.88
C ALA A 141 6.27 -7.28 0.91
N ILE A 142 6.33 -7.84 -0.31
CA ILE A 142 5.22 -7.82 -1.28
C ILE A 142 4.01 -8.61 -0.75
N ALA A 143 4.22 -9.77 -0.13
CA ALA A 143 3.14 -10.55 0.46
C ALA A 143 2.48 -9.82 1.64
N ILE A 144 3.28 -9.22 2.51
CA ILE A 144 2.80 -8.37 3.63
C ILE A 144 2.02 -7.18 3.09
N TYR A 145 2.49 -6.54 2.01
CA TYR A 145 1.76 -5.44 1.38
C TYR A 145 0.36 -5.86 0.93
N ARG A 146 0.23 -7.00 0.25
CA ARG A 146 -1.06 -7.53 -0.20
C ARG A 146 -2.02 -7.85 0.94
N ASP A 147 -1.49 -8.30 2.07
CA ASP A 147 -2.30 -8.67 3.23
C ASP A 147 -2.76 -7.44 4.04
N ASN A 148 -2.02 -6.32 3.99
CA ASN A 148 -2.28 -5.15 4.85
C ASN A 148 -2.77 -3.91 4.11
N CYS A 149 -2.52 -3.77 2.80
CA CYS A 149 -2.88 -2.59 2.03
C CYS A 149 -4.12 -2.84 1.17
N GLU A 150 -4.99 -1.83 1.09
CA GLU A 150 -6.16 -1.90 0.23
C GLU A 150 -5.76 -1.96 -1.26
N PRO A 151 -6.57 -2.59 -2.14
CA PRO A 151 -6.25 -2.77 -3.57
C PRO A 151 -6.15 -1.48 -4.39
N LEU A 152 -6.26 -0.31 -3.76
CA LEU A 152 -6.19 0.99 -4.43
C LEU A 152 -4.87 1.22 -5.18
N PHE A 153 -3.80 0.56 -4.75
CA PHE A 153 -2.46 0.71 -5.30
C PHE A 153 -2.00 -0.59 -5.94
N ASP A 154 -1.58 -0.51 -7.21
CA ASP A 154 -1.16 -1.67 -7.98
C ASP A 154 0.28 -2.09 -7.63
N VAL A 155 0.42 -3.21 -6.91
CA VAL A 155 1.73 -3.80 -6.56
C VAL A 155 2.40 -4.53 -7.74
N LYS A 156 1.73 -4.65 -8.89
CA LYS A 156 2.20 -5.46 -10.02
C LYS A 156 3.60 -5.10 -10.51
N ILE A 157 3.97 -3.83 -10.47
CA ILE A 157 5.33 -3.40 -10.86
C ILE A 157 6.39 -4.03 -9.96
N TYR A 158 6.16 -4.09 -8.64
CA TYR A 158 7.06 -4.69 -7.67
C TYR A 158 7.10 -6.21 -7.82
N VAL A 159 5.96 -6.83 -8.09
CA VAL A 159 5.86 -8.26 -8.41
C VAL A 159 6.68 -8.60 -9.65
N ASP A 160 6.54 -7.84 -10.73
CA ASP A 160 7.28 -8.08 -11.97
C ASP A 160 8.78 -7.82 -11.80
N ARG A 161 9.17 -6.83 -10.99
CA ARG A 161 10.58 -6.60 -10.60
C ARG A 161 11.14 -7.80 -9.84
N GLY A 162 10.44 -8.27 -8.81
CA GLY A 162 10.84 -9.44 -8.02
C GLY A 162 10.93 -10.70 -8.86
N ALA A 163 9.97 -10.93 -9.76
CA ALA A 163 9.98 -12.07 -10.67
C ALA A 163 11.22 -12.09 -11.58
N ARG A 164 11.65 -10.93 -12.10
CA ARG A 164 12.89 -10.85 -12.91
C ARG A 164 14.13 -11.19 -12.08
N LEU A 165 14.21 -10.69 -10.84
CA LEU A 165 15.34 -11.00 -9.95
C LEU A 165 15.36 -12.48 -9.55
N LEU A 166 14.18 -13.06 -9.33
CA LEU A 166 14.03 -14.48 -9.05
C LEU A 166 14.42 -15.35 -10.25
N ASP A 167 14.07 -14.92 -11.46
CA ASP A 167 14.48 -15.60 -12.70
C ASP A 167 16.01 -15.57 -12.91
N LEU A 168 16.69 -14.51 -12.48
CA LEU A 168 18.16 -14.45 -12.46
C LEU A 168 18.76 -15.43 -11.45
N LEU A 169 18.16 -15.52 -10.26
CA LEU A 169 18.59 -16.44 -9.21
C LEU A 169 18.40 -17.90 -9.62
N LYS A 170 17.25 -18.22 -10.25
CA LYS A 170 16.90 -19.57 -10.74
C LYS A 170 17.93 -20.14 -11.71
N ARG A 171 18.59 -19.30 -12.52
CA ARG A 171 19.62 -19.74 -13.48
C ARG A 171 20.89 -20.26 -12.81
N ASN A 172 21.12 -19.88 -11.55
CA ASN A 172 22.35 -20.15 -10.82
C ASN A 172 22.09 -21.06 -9.60
N THR A 173 20.99 -21.83 -9.60
CA THR A 173 20.60 -22.69 -8.46
C THR A 173 21.55 -23.80 -8.12
N ALA A 174 22.36 -24.26 -9.09
CA ALA A 174 23.37 -25.28 -8.84
C ALA A 174 24.50 -24.78 -7.92
N GLU A 175 24.72 -23.47 -7.87
CA GLU A 175 25.79 -22.81 -7.10
C GLU A 175 25.32 -22.39 -5.71
N LEU A 176 24.02 -22.48 -5.46
CA LEU A 176 23.41 -22.14 -4.19
C LEU A 176 23.38 -23.36 -3.27
N ASP A 177 23.54 -23.12 -1.97
CA ASP A 177 23.55 -24.18 -0.97
C ASP A 177 22.21 -24.95 -0.94
N GLY A 178 22.19 -26.17 -0.41
CA GLY A 178 21.08 -27.13 -0.57
C GLY A 178 19.68 -26.68 -0.12
N MET A 179 19.56 -25.57 0.63
CA MET A 179 18.29 -24.94 1.02
C MET A 179 17.72 -23.95 -0.02
N SER A 180 18.50 -23.57 -1.03
CA SER A 180 18.13 -22.55 -2.01
C SER A 180 16.91 -22.88 -2.89
N PRO A 181 16.72 -24.13 -3.37
CA PRO A 181 15.53 -24.48 -4.15
C PRO A 181 14.23 -24.26 -3.36
N ILE A 182 14.26 -24.50 -2.04
CA ILE A 182 13.12 -24.27 -1.15
C ILE A 182 12.87 -22.77 -1.00
N ALA A 183 13.93 -21.99 -0.78
CA ALA A 183 13.81 -20.54 -0.64
C ALA A 183 13.23 -19.87 -1.90
N ILE A 184 13.68 -20.29 -3.08
CA ILE A 184 13.15 -19.83 -4.37
C ILE A 184 11.66 -20.13 -4.52
N GLU A 185 11.22 -21.29 -4.03
CA GLU A 185 9.80 -21.65 -4.06
C GLU A 185 8.95 -20.77 -3.15
N PHE A 186 9.43 -20.44 -1.95
CA PHE A 186 8.77 -19.49 -1.06
C PHE A 186 8.73 -18.07 -1.64
N MET A 187 9.82 -17.62 -2.27
CA MET A 187 9.86 -16.33 -2.99
C MET A 187 8.81 -16.29 -4.11
N ASP A 188 8.74 -17.34 -4.93
CA ASP A 188 7.75 -17.45 -6.00
C ASP A 188 6.32 -17.44 -5.44
N MET A 189 6.07 -18.20 -4.38
CA MET A 189 4.77 -18.24 -3.67
C MET A 189 4.36 -16.84 -3.17
N HIS A 190 5.27 -16.10 -2.54
CA HIS A 190 5.02 -14.72 -2.09
C HIS A 190 4.72 -13.76 -3.26
N LEU A 191 5.45 -13.88 -4.37
CA LEU A 191 5.19 -13.09 -5.58
C LEU A 191 3.85 -13.43 -6.23
N GLN A 192 3.40 -14.68 -6.15
CA GLN A 192 2.08 -15.10 -6.63
C GLN A 192 0.94 -14.74 -5.67
N GLY A 193 1.24 -14.49 -4.40
CA GLY A 193 0.25 -14.18 -3.37
C GLY A 193 -0.42 -15.44 -2.81
N GLU A 194 0.23 -16.58 -2.98
CA GLU A 194 -0.23 -17.86 -2.45
C GLU A 194 0.14 -17.97 -0.96
N LYS A 195 -0.78 -18.51 -0.15
CA LYS A 195 -0.59 -18.66 1.31
C LYS A 195 -0.20 -20.08 1.73
N LYS A 196 -0.26 -21.04 0.80
CA LYS A 196 0.07 -22.45 1.02
C LYS A 196 0.79 -22.98 -0.20
N ARG A 197 1.84 -23.76 0.04
CA ARG A 197 2.60 -24.47 -0.98
C ARG A 197 1.67 -25.44 -1.74
N ALA A 198 1.30 -25.10 -2.97
CA ALA A 198 0.39 -25.92 -3.78
C ALA A 198 1.13 -27.10 -4.45
N LYS A 199 2.39 -26.90 -4.88
CA LYS A 199 3.35 -27.88 -5.42
C LYS A 199 4.68 -27.16 -5.77
N ALA A 200 5.76 -27.93 -5.98
CA ALA A 200 7.07 -27.43 -6.41
C ALA A 200 7.07 -26.95 -7.88
N GLU A 201 6.26 -25.93 -8.19
CA GLU A 201 6.04 -25.43 -9.55
C GLU A 201 7.04 -24.32 -9.95
N ALA A 202 7.64 -23.64 -8.96
CA ALA A 202 8.55 -22.51 -9.18
C ALA A 202 9.76 -22.86 -10.06
N MET A 203 10.30 -24.08 -9.92
CA MET A 203 11.43 -24.60 -10.71
C MET A 203 11.02 -25.12 -12.09
N SER A 204 9.74 -25.42 -12.28
CA SER A 204 9.19 -25.93 -13.56
C SER A 204 8.67 -24.83 -14.47
N ARG A 205 8.50 -23.61 -13.93
CA ARG A 205 7.96 -22.47 -14.66
C ARG A 205 9.01 -21.91 -15.63
N PRO A 206 8.63 -21.61 -16.89
CA PRO A 206 9.55 -20.97 -17.82
C PRO A 206 9.97 -19.60 -17.29
N THR A 207 11.28 -19.39 -17.20
CA THR A 207 11.90 -18.09 -16.92
C THR A 207 11.47 -17.10 -18.00
N ARG A 208 11.12 -15.87 -17.59
CA ARG A 208 10.75 -14.82 -18.55
C ARG A 208 12.02 -14.33 -19.25
N GLY A 209 11.98 -14.32 -20.59
CA GLY A 209 13.05 -13.83 -21.47
C GLY A 209 13.05 -12.31 -21.57
#